data_AF-A0A840ZSN9-F1
#
_entry.id   AF-A0A840ZSN9-F1
#
_cell.length_a   1.000
_cell.length_b   1.000
_cell.length_c   1.000
_cell.angle_alpha   90.00
_cell.angle_beta   90.00
_cell.angle_gamma   90.00
#
_symmetry.space_group_name_H-M   'P 1'
#
loop_
_entity.id
_entity.type
_entity.pdbx_description
1 polymer ?
#
loop_
_entity_poly.entity_id
_entity_poly.type
_entity_poly.pdbx_seq_one_letter_code
_entity_poly.pdbx_strand_id
1 'polypeptide(L)'
;MAIQGATPPMLAISLRRHYRRRMDNTTLTTRTLRRAMKAAQDGPVFITDDGRPSHVLLTIEAYRRLTQPRRYIADALAMPQAQDGDFEPPRLTIAVKPADLI
;
A
#
# COMPACT_ATOMS: atom_id res chain seq x y z
N MET A 1 -7.48 -17.41 6.10
CA MET A 1 -7.26 -16.30 7.05
C MET A 1 -7.26 -15.00 6.24
N ALA A 2 -8.39 -14.29 6.23
CA ALA A 2 -8.57 -13.07 5.45
C ALA A 2 -8.03 -11.88 6.24
N ILE A 3 -7.02 -11.18 5.72
CA ILE A 3 -6.61 -9.89 6.26
C ILE A 3 -7.68 -8.87 5.90
N GLN A 4 -8.46 -8.48 6.90
CA GLN A 4 -9.44 -7.40 6.82
C GLN A 4 -8.70 -6.09 6.53
N GLY A 5 -8.56 -5.75 5.25
CA GLY A 5 -8.03 -4.46 4.82
C GLY A 5 -9.08 -3.39 5.10
N ALA A 6 -8.82 -2.53 6.08
CA ALA A 6 -9.59 -1.32 6.29
C ALA A 6 -9.63 -0.53 4.97
N THR A 7 -10.81 -0.36 4.40
CA THR A 7 -11.06 0.51 3.25
C THR A 7 -10.66 1.94 3.65
N PRO A 8 -9.62 2.54 3.02
CA PRO A 8 -9.24 3.91 3.29
C PRO A 8 -10.37 4.86 2.86
N PRO A 9 -10.52 6.03 3.51
CA PRO A 9 -11.58 6.98 3.16
C PRO A 9 -11.42 7.44 1.71
N MET A 10 -12.39 7.08 0.87
CA MET A 10 -12.41 7.41 -0.55
C MET A 10 -12.71 8.92 -0.71
N LEU A 11 -11.67 9.73 -0.94
CA LEU A 11 -11.83 11.11 -1.39
C LEU A 11 -11.97 11.15 -2.91
N ALA A 12 -13.18 10.89 -3.39
CA ALA A 12 -13.54 11.05 -4.79
C ALA A 12 -13.69 12.55 -5.09
N ILE A 13 -12.66 13.18 -5.67
CA ILE A 13 -12.81 14.52 -6.24
C ILE A 13 -13.64 14.37 -7.52
N SER A 14 -14.96 14.34 -7.38
CA SER A 14 -15.88 14.28 -8.51
C SER A 14 -15.83 15.62 -9.25
N LEU A 15 -15.25 15.62 -10.45
CA LEU A 15 -15.07 16.78 -11.33
C LEU A 15 -16.39 17.25 -11.98
N ARG A 16 -17.45 17.44 -11.19
CA ARG A 16 -18.77 17.90 -11.67
C ARG A 16 -19.07 19.33 -11.24
N ARG A 17 -18.91 20.28 -12.17
CA ARG A 17 -20.00 21.10 -12.75
C ARG A 17 -19.44 22.29 -13.54
N HIS A 18 -19.48 22.18 -14.88
CA HIS A 18 -19.86 23.22 -15.86
C HIS A 18 -19.28 22.93 -17.26
N TYR A 19 -19.61 21.81 -17.92
CA TYR A 19 -19.19 21.62 -19.31
C TYR A 19 -20.23 20.86 -20.13
N ARG A 20 -21.04 21.62 -20.87
CA ARG A 20 -21.99 21.15 -21.88
C ARG A 20 -21.39 21.45 -23.26
N ARG A 21 -20.74 20.46 -23.88
CA ARG A 21 -20.66 20.15 -25.33
C ARG A 21 -19.38 19.36 -25.64
N ARG A 22 -19.56 18.18 -26.26
CA ARG A 22 -18.61 17.29 -26.98
C ARG A 22 -17.28 16.96 -26.30
N MET A 23 -17.02 15.65 -26.13
CA MET A 23 -15.87 15.08 -25.44
C MET A 23 -14.56 15.29 -26.23
N ASP A 24 -13.61 16.02 -25.64
CA ASP A 24 -12.15 15.95 -25.88
C ASP A 24 -11.43 16.38 -24.58
N ASN A 25 -10.86 15.41 -23.85
CA ASN A 25 -9.88 15.46 -22.73
C ASN A 25 -9.82 16.65 -21.73
N THR A 26 -10.44 16.42 -20.55
CA THR A 26 -9.96 16.68 -19.17
C THR A 26 -8.86 17.75 -18.96
N THR A 27 -9.22 19.05 -18.95
CA THR A 27 -8.28 20.11 -18.56
C THR A 27 -8.06 20.15 -17.04
N LEU A 28 -6.93 19.60 -16.58
CA LEU A 28 -6.46 19.71 -15.20
C LEU A 28 -5.90 21.11 -14.94
N THR A 29 -6.66 21.97 -14.24
CA THR A 29 -6.10 23.26 -13.81
C THR A 29 -5.07 23.07 -12.70
N THR A 30 -4.06 23.95 -12.65
CA THR A 30 -3.01 23.93 -11.61
C THR A 30 -3.60 23.97 -10.18
N ARG A 31 -4.71 24.69 -9.98
CA ARG A 31 -5.41 24.76 -8.68
C ARG A 31 -6.05 23.43 -8.28
N THR A 32 -6.68 22.72 -9.22
CA THR A 32 -7.29 21.41 -8.96
C THR A 32 -6.23 20.35 -8.68
N LEU A 33 -5.12 20.39 -9.42
CA LEU A 33 -3.97 19.52 -9.17
C LEU A 33 -3.37 19.74 -7.79
N ARG A 34 -3.14 21.00 -7.37
CA ARG A 34 -2.61 21.32 -6.04
C ARG A 34 -3.51 20.80 -4.91
N ARG A 35 -4.83 20.86 -5.08
CA ARG A 35 -5.78 20.28 -4.11
C ARG A 35 -5.68 18.76 -4.05
N ALA A 36 -5.60 18.09 -5.20
CA ALA A 36 -5.43 16.64 -5.27
C ALA A 36 -4.09 16.20 -4.65
N MET A 37 -2.99 16.90 -4.94
CA MET A 37 -1.68 16.65 -4.33
C MET A 37 -1.71 16.83 -2.80
N LYS A 38 -2.41 17.86 -2.29
CA LYS A 38 -2.57 18.05 -0.85
C LYS A 38 -3.38 16.91 -0.22
N ALA A 39 -4.50 16.53 -0.82
CA ALA A 39 -5.30 15.39 -0.35
C ALA A 39 -4.52 14.06 -0.42
N ALA A 40 -3.61 13.92 -1.38
CA ALA A 40 -2.76 12.74 -1.50
C ALA A 40 -1.81 12.53 -0.31
N GLN A 41 -1.54 13.58 0.49
CA GLN A 41 -0.76 13.48 1.72
C GLN A 41 -1.50 12.68 2.80
N ASP A 42 -2.83 12.72 2.80
CA ASP A 42 -3.67 12.03 3.79
C ASP A 42 -4.06 10.62 3.34
N GLY A 43 -3.98 10.31 2.04
CA GLY A 43 -4.31 9.00 1.49
C GLY A 43 -4.43 8.98 -0.04
N PRO A 44 -4.67 7.81 -0.66
CA PRO A 44 -4.84 7.70 -2.11
C PRO A 44 -6.02 8.52 -2.62
N VAL A 45 -5.78 9.31 -3.67
CA VAL A 45 -6.84 10.04 -4.37
C VAL A 45 -7.15 9.34 -5.68
N PHE A 46 -8.39 8.91 -5.85
CA PHE A 46 -8.86 8.26 -7.08
C PHE A 46 -9.29 9.30 -8.11
N ILE A 47 -8.74 9.20 -9.30
CA ILE A 47 -9.11 9.98 -10.46
C ILE A 47 -10.07 9.13 -11.27
N THR A 48 -11.26 9.65 -11.52
CA THR A 48 -12.32 8.94 -12.24
C THR A 48 -12.44 9.44 -13.68
N ASP A 49 -12.62 8.53 -14.62
CA ASP A 49 -13.13 8.81 -15.95
C ASP A 49 -14.52 8.17 -16.10
N ASP A 50 -15.49 8.91 -16.63
CA ASP A 50 -16.90 8.50 -16.74
C ASP A 50 -17.49 7.88 -15.44
N GLY A 51 -17.12 8.46 -14.28
CA GLY A 51 -17.56 7.99 -12.96
C GLY A 51 -16.91 6.68 -12.48
N ARG A 52 -15.97 6.11 -13.24
CA ARG A 52 -15.19 4.92 -12.87
C ARG A 52 -13.76 5.34 -12.51
N PRO A 53 -13.19 4.87 -11.39
CA PRO A 53 -11.77 5.08 -11.11
C PRO A 53 -10.90 4.57 -12.25
N SER A 54 -10.07 5.43 -12.82
CA SER A 54 -9.15 5.09 -13.92
C SER A 54 -7.69 5.21 -13.50
N HIS A 55 -7.40 6.14 -12.59
CA HIS A 55 -6.04 6.37 -12.08
C HIS A 55 -6.08 6.65 -10.57
N VAL A 56 -4.92 6.55 -9.93
CA VAL A 56 -4.74 6.90 -8.53
C VAL A 56 -3.53 7.82 -8.38
N LEU A 57 -3.66 8.84 -7.53
CA LEU A 57 -2.57 9.72 -7.13
C LEU A 57 -2.11 9.35 -5.72
N LEU A 58 -0.81 9.20 -5.56
CA LEU A 58 -0.14 8.86 -4.30
C LEU A 58 1.05 9.79 -4.08
N THR A 59 1.45 9.97 -2.82
CA THR A 59 2.82 10.45 -2.54
C THR A 59 3.84 9.45 -3.03
N ILE A 60 5.03 9.93 -3.39
CA ILE A 60 6.13 9.04 -3.79
C ILE A 60 6.54 8.08 -2.67
N GLU A 61 6.39 8.50 -1.40
CA GLU A 61 6.65 7.65 -0.25
C GLU A 61 5.65 6.49 -0.17
N ALA A 62 4.35 6.78 -0.31
CA ALA A 62 3.31 5.75 -0.30
C ALA A 62 3.49 4.76 -1.47
N TYR A 63 3.82 5.26 -2.66
CA TYR A 63 4.16 4.41 -3.80
C TYR A 63 5.35 3.49 -3.48
N ARG A 64 6.45 4.03 -2.95
CA ARG A 64 7.63 3.24 -2.58
C ARG A 64 7.32 2.20 -1.51
N ARG A 65 6.43 2.47 -0.55
CA ARG A 65 6.00 1.47 0.45
C ARG A 65 5.20 0.34 -0.20
N LEU A 66 4.37 0.65 -1.20
CA LEU A 66 3.59 -0.34 -1.95
C LEU A 66 4.45 -1.21 -2.88
N THR A 67 5.46 -0.62 -3.51
CA THR A 67 6.33 -1.31 -4.48
C THR A 67 7.61 -1.85 -3.88
N GLN A 68 7.84 -1.65 -2.57
CA GLN A 68 8.99 -2.22 -1.90
C GLN A 68 8.94 -3.75 -2.01
N PRO A 69 10.04 -4.41 -2.42
CA PRO A 69 10.11 -5.85 -2.43
C PRO A 69 9.76 -6.37 -1.05
N ARG A 70 8.80 -7.31 -0.98
CA ARG A 70 8.58 -8.04 0.26
C ARG A 70 9.87 -8.79 0.55
N ARG A 71 10.49 -8.54 1.70
CA ARG A 71 11.51 -9.46 2.20
C ARG A 71 10.79 -10.77 2.49
N TYR A 72 11.12 -11.83 1.75
CA TYR A 72 10.62 -13.13 2.10
C TYR A 72 11.32 -13.56 3.38
N ILE A 73 10.56 -14.07 4.35
CA ILE A 73 11.13 -14.65 5.57
C ILE A 73 12.11 -15.78 5.17
N ALA A 74 11.82 -16.49 4.08
CA ALA A 74 12.71 -17.49 3.50
C ALA A 74 14.10 -16.92 3.16
N ASP A 75 14.18 -15.73 2.55
CA ASP A 75 15.48 -15.11 2.22
C ASP A 75 16.24 -14.68 3.48
N ALA A 76 15.52 -14.23 4.51
CA ALA A 76 16.13 -13.80 5.77
C ALA A 76 16.63 -14.97 6.63
N LEU A 77 16.02 -16.15 6.48
CA LEU A 77 16.38 -17.38 7.17
C LEU A 77 17.28 -18.29 6.33
N ALA A 78 17.49 -17.98 5.04
CA ALA A 78 18.33 -18.77 4.18
C ALA A 78 19.79 -18.72 4.68
N MET A 79 20.41 -19.89 4.76
CA MET A 79 21.84 -20.05 4.98
C MET A 79 22.49 -20.55 3.68
N PRO A 80 22.62 -19.71 2.64
CA PRO A 80 23.00 -20.14 1.29
C PRO A 80 24.41 -20.74 1.19
N GLN A 81 25.26 -20.57 2.20
CA GLN A 81 26.60 -21.18 2.27
C GLN A 81 26.63 -22.53 3.00
N ALA A 82 25.51 -22.96 3.59
CA ALA A 82 25.39 -24.21 4.35
C ALA A 82 24.91 -25.39 3.48
N GLN A 83 25.08 -25.32 2.16
CA GLN A 83 24.50 -26.29 1.22
C GLN A 83 24.95 -27.74 1.46
N ASP A 84 26.07 -27.95 2.17
CA ASP A 84 26.61 -29.27 2.53
C ASP A 84 26.97 -29.42 4.02
N GLY A 85 26.56 -28.47 4.88
CA GLY A 85 26.91 -28.46 6.30
C GLY A 85 25.83 -29.09 7.17
N ASP A 86 26.21 -29.98 8.08
CA ASP A 86 25.31 -30.53 9.09
C ASP A 86 24.81 -29.38 10.00
N PHE A 87 23.52 -29.07 9.94
CA PHE A 87 22.92 -28.05 10.80
C PHE A 87 22.73 -28.64 12.20
N GLU A 88 23.68 -28.35 13.10
CA GLU A 88 23.59 -28.73 14.50
C GLU A 88 23.13 -27.52 15.33
N PRO A 89 21.81 -27.30 15.51
CA PRO A 89 21.33 -26.19 16.30
C PRO A 89 21.77 -26.35 17.76
N PRO A 90 22.19 -25.27 18.44
CA PRO A 90 22.49 -25.36 19.85
C PRO A 90 21.25 -25.81 20.63
N ARG A 91 21.43 -26.77 21.54
CA ARG A 91 20.35 -27.22 22.42
C ARG A 91 19.92 -26.08 23.33
N LEU A 92 18.76 -25.50 23.03
CA LEU A 92 18.16 -24.49 23.88
C LEU A 92 17.50 -25.17 25.09
N THR A 93 17.94 -24.78 26.29
CA THR A 93 17.21 -25.10 27.52
C THR A 93 16.20 -23.99 27.77
N ILE A 94 14.92 -24.27 27.54
CA ILE A 94 13.84 -23.29 27.69
C ILE A 94 13.21 -23.50 29.07
N ALA A 95 13.25 -22.47 29.91
CA ALA A 95 12.47 -22.46 31.14
C ALA A 95 11.00 -22.18 30.78
N VAL A 96 10.14 -23.19 30.96
CA VAL A 96 8.70 -23.03 30.72
C VAL A 96 8.10 -22.31 31.92
N LYS A 97 7.68 -21.06 31.72
CA LYS A 97 6.81 -20.38 32.70
C LYS A 97 5.37 -20.86 32.45
N PRO A 98 4.67 -21.42 33.45
CA PRO A 98 3.27 -21.79 33.30
C PRO A 98 2.44 -20.54 32.95
N ALA A 99 1.44 -20.73 32.09
CA ALA A 99 0.49 -19.67 31.76
C ALA A 99 -0.38 -19.40 32.99
N ASP A 100 -0.55 -18.12 33.33
CA ASP A 100 -1.55 -17.70 34.30
C ASP A 100 -2.92 -17.87 33.64
N LEU A 101 -3.56 -19.02 33.91
CA LEU A 101 -4.94 -19.27 33.51
C LEU A 101 -5.85 -18.59 34.54
N ILE A 102 -6.48 -17.51 34.12
CA ILE A 102 -7.47 -16.74 34.89
C ILE A 102 -8.88 -17.25 34.56
#